data_AF-A0A924GXB2-F1
#
_entry.id   AF-A0A924GXB2-F1
#
_cell.length_a   1.000
_cell.length_b   1.000
_cell.length_c   1.000
_cell.angle_alpha   90.00
_cell.angle_beta   90.00
_cell.angle_gamma   90.00
#
_symmetry.space_group_name_H-M   'P 1'
#
loop_
_entity.id
_entity.type
_entity.pdbx_description
1 polymer ?
#
loop_
_entity_poly.entity_id
_entity_poly.type
_entity_poly.pdbx_seq_one_letter_code
_entity_poly.pdbx_strand_id
1 'polypeptide(L)'
;MKLTHQQREQFDREGYLFFPAQFTRDEMQKLTDEVPDLYSRREAYNVREKGKDAVRTNFAAHMYSKPFATLARHPRMVQPVMDLFDEEVYMHQFKINGKQAFDGDVWQWHQDYGTWLNDDMMQTERAMNVAIFLDDVN
;
A
#
# COMPACT_ATOMS: atom_id res chain seq x y z
N MET A 1 -13.26 6.29 8.18
CA MET A 1 -13.96 7.53 7.78
C MET A 1 -15.03 7.19 6.76
N LYS A 2 -16.13 7.95 6.69
CA LYS A 2 -17.13 7.81 5.63
C LYS A 2 -16.80 8.77 4.49
N LEU A 3 -17.02 8.34 3.25
CA LEU A 3 -16.81 9.18 2.08
C LEU A 3 -18.00 10.13 1.88
N THR A 4 -17.72 11.37 1.50
CA THR A 4 -18.78 12.31 1.10
C THR A 4 -19.33 11.93 -0.27
N HIS A 5 -20.52 12.43 -0.61
CA HIS A 5 -21.10 12.24 -1.94
C HIS A 5 -20.14 12.72 -3.05
N GLN A 6 -19.55 13.91 -2.86
CA GLN A 6 -18.59 14.47 -3.80
C GLN A 6 -17.34 13.60 -3.98
N GLN A 7 -16.85 12.96 -2.91
CA GLN A 7 -15.72 12.02 -3.01
C GLN A 7 -16.11 10.76 -3.79
N ARG A 8 -17.33 10.25 -3.64
CA ARG A 8 -17.79 9.12 -4.45
C ARG A 8 -17.88 9.48 -5.93
N GLU A 9 -18.49 10.62 -6.26
CA GLU A 9 -18.57 11.12 -7.63
C GLU A 9 -17.18 11.39 -8.25
N GLN A 10 -16.23 11.86 -7.44
CA GLN A 10 -14.85 12.00 -7.88
C GLN A 10 -14.22 10.63 -8.17
N PHE A 11 -14.38 9.67 -7.25
CA PHE A 11 -13.84 8.33 -7.42
C PHE A 11 -14.39 7.65 -8.68
N ASP A 12 -15.70 7.73 -8.91
CA ASP A 12 -16.35 7.13 -10.08
C ASP A 12 -15.86 7.74 -11.41
N ARG A 13 -15.51 9.04 -11.39
CA ARG A 13 -15.02 9.75 -12.58
C ARG A 13 -13.52 9.58 -12.82
N GLU A 14 -12.72 9.61 -11.76
CA GLU A 14 -11.26 9.74 -11.83
C GLU A 14 -10.53 8.45 -11.49
N GLY A 15 -11.19 7.49 -10.84
CA GLY A 15 -10.62 6.21 -10.43
C GLY A 15 -9.71 6.27 -9.19
N TYR A 16 -9.61 7.43 -8.51
CA TYR A 16 -8.83 7.56 -7.28
C TYR A 16 -9.35 8.69 -6.37
N LEU A 17 -8.94 8.62 -5.10
CA LEU A 17 -9.11 9.69 -4.13
C LEU A 17 -7.79 9.99 -3.44
N PHE A 18 -7.54 11.27 -3.18
CA PHE A 18 -6.35 11.72 -2.47
C PHE A 18 -6.72 12.43 -1.16
N PHE A 19 -6.09 12.00 -0.08
CA PHE A 19 -6.36 12.51 1.26
C PHE A 19 -5.07 13.01 1.91
N PRO A 20 -4.79 14.33 1.84
CA PRO A 20 -3.59 14.87 2.48
C PRO A 20 -3.70 14.78 4.00
N ALA A 21 -2.56 14.52 4.65
CA ALA A 21 -2.40 14.56 6.11
C ALA A 21 -3.40 13.70 6.92
N GLN A 22 -3.75 12.50 6.43
CA GLN A 22 -4.61 11.56 7.16
C GLN A 22 -3.97 10.97 8.43
N PHE A 23 -2.64 11.03 8.50
CA PHE A 23 -1.85 10.62 9.65
C PHE A 23 -0.93 11.77 10.04
N THR A 24 -0.78 11.96 11.33
CA THR A 24 0.13 12.93 11.94
C THR A 24 1.58 12.51 11.74
N ARG A 25 2.53 13.46 11.88
CA ARG A 25 3.96 13.16 11.81
C ARG A 25 4.38 12.07 12.81
N ASP A 26 3.85 12.11 14.03
CA ASP A 26 4.14 11.11 15.07
C ASP A 26 3.58 9.72 14.75
N GLU A 27 2.42 9.64 14.10
CA GLU A 27 1.88 8.37 13.60
C GLU A 27 2.74 7.82 12.46
N MET A 28 3.17 8.68 11.54
CA MET A 28 4.03 8.29 10.41
C MET A 28 5.42 7.88 10.88
N GLN A 29 5.99 8.55 11.88
CA GLN A 29 7.31 8.23 12.43
C GLN A 29 7.40 6.78 12.92
N LYS A 30 6.33 6.27 13.54
CA LYS A 30 6.26 4.88 14.01
C LYS A 30 6.32 3.86 12.86
N LEU A 31 5.91 4.25 11.66
CA LEU A 31 6.00 3.40 10.48
C LEU A 31 7.40 3.49 9.87
N THR A 32 7.94 4.70 9.74
CA THR A 32 9.23 4.94 9.11
C THR A 32 10.39 4.42 9.96
N ASP A 33 10.29 4.47 11.30
CA ASP A 33 11.30 3.91 12.22
C ASP A 33 11.46 2.40 12.07
N GLU A 34 10.41 1.71 11.64
CA GLU A 34 10.39 0.26 11.48
C GLU A 34 11.05 -0.18 10.15
N VAL A 35 10.97 0.65 9.10
CA VAL A 35 11.43 0.31 7.74
C VAL A 35 12.89 -0.16 7.68
N PRO A 36 13.87 0.51 8.34
CA PRO A 36 15.26 0.06 8.33
C PRO A 36 15.45 -1.36 8.85
N ASP A 37 14.79 -1.73 9.95
CA ASP A 37 14.87 -3.10 10.48
C ASP A 37 14.28 -4.10 9.50
N LEU A 38 13.09 -3.81 8.94
CA LEU A 38 12.45 -4.69 7.96
C LEU A 38 13.35 -4.91 6.74
N TYR A 39 14.00 -3.86 6.24
CA TYR A 39 14.84 -3.91 5.04
C TYR A 39 16.18 -4.60 5.28
N SER A 40 16.66 -4.63 6.53
CA SER A 40 17.89 -5.33 6.91
C SER A 40 17.75 -6.86 6.77
N ARG A 41 16.53 -7.40 6.91
CA ARG A 41 16.26 -8.85 6.89
C ARG A 41 16.56 -9.47 5.53
N ARG A 42 17.23 -10.62 5.51
CA ARG A 42 17.59 -11.38 4.30
C ARG A 42 16.61 -12.51 4.05
N GLU A 43 15.38 -12.11 3.78
CA GLU A 43 14.23 -13.00 3.67
C GLU A 43 13.58 -12.89 2.29
N ALA A 44 12.88 -13.95 1.86
CA ALA A 44 12.28 -14.02 0.52
C ALA A 44 11.26 -12.91 0.24
N TYR A 45 10.62 -12.38 1.28
CA TYR A 45 9.68 -11.26 1.18
C TYR A 45 10.34 -9.89 0.97
N ASN A 46 11.68 -9.80 1.04
CA ASN A 46 12.46 -8.62 0.68
C ASN A 46 13.05 -8.79 -0.72
N VAL A 47 12.30 -8.38 -1.73
CA VAL A 47 12.77 -8.34 -3.11
C VAL A 47 13.73 -7.15 -3.26
N ARG A 48 14.96 -7.43 -3.68
CA ARG A 48 16.02 -6.43 -3.86
C ARG A 48 16.20 -6.07 -5.33
N GLU A 49 16.72 -4.87 -5.58
CA GLU A 49 17.06 -4.43 -6.93
C GLU A 49 18.15 -5.33 -7.54
N LYS A 50 18.09 -5.53 -8.86
CA LYS A 50 18.99 -6.46 -9.55
C LYS A 50 20.45 -6.03 -9.38
N GLY A 51 21.24 -6.87 -8.73
CA GLY A 51 22.67 -6.61 -8.51
C GLY A 51 22.98 -5.56 -7.44
N LYS A 52 22.00 -5.17 -6.62
CA LYS A 52 22.17 -4.22 -5.51
C LYS A 52 21.63 -4.80 -4.21
N ASP A 53 22.04 -4.20 -3.10
CA ASP A 53 21.50 -4.54 -1.79
C ASP A 53 20.24 -3.74 -1.43
N ALA A 54 19.88 -2.73 -2.24
CA ALA A 54 18.68 -1.93 -2.03
C ALA A 54 17.40 -2.78 -2.10
N VAL A 55 16.51 -2.64 -1.11
CA VAL A 55 15.19 -3.29 -1.15
C VAL A 55 14.28 -2.53 -2.11
N ARG A 56 13.76 -3.23 -3.11
CA ARG A 56 12.78 -2.73 -4.08
C ARG A 56 11.37 -2.84 -3.52
N THR A 57 11.05 -4.00 -2.95
CA THR A 57 9.72 -4.27 -2.38
C THR A 57 9.84 -5.19 -1.19
N ASN A 58 9.23 -4.79 -0.08
CA ASN A 58 9.00 -5.63 1.07
C ASN A 58 7.53 -6.07 1.09
N PHE A 59 7.28 -7.38 1.05
CA PHE A 59 5.94 -7.96 1.08
C PHE A 59 5.51 -8.32 2.50
N ALA A 60 4.21 -8.24 2.75
CA ALA A 60 3.54 -8.76 3.93
C ALA A 60 4.04 -8.22 5.28
N ALA A 61 4.61 -7.00 5.35
CA ALA A 61 5.07 -6.39 6.61
C ALA A 61 4.05 -6.46 7.75
N HIS A 62 2.75 -6.30 7.43
CA HIS A 62 1.65 -6.43 8.38
C HIS A 62 1.54 -7.78 9.12
N MET A 63 2.28 -8.82 8.69
CA MET A 63 2.31 -10.13 9.34
C MET A 63 3.43 -10.27 10.38
N TYR A 64 4.47 -9.44 10.29
CA TYR A 64 5.68 -9.57 11.12
C TYR A 64 6.19 -8.22 11.69
N SER A 65 5.44 -7.14 11.46
CA SER A 65 5.69 -5.82 12.02
C SER A 65 4.42 -5.29 12.67
N LYS A 66 4.51 -4.94 13.95
CA LYS A 66 3.36 -4.46 14.74
C LYS A 66 2.82 -3.12 14.21
N PRO A 67 3.64 -2.08 13.93
CA PRO A 67 3.15 -0.83 13.33
C PRO A 67 2.38 -1.05 12.02
N PHE A 68 2.90 -1.86 11.10
CA PHE A 68 2.24 -2.15 9.83
C PHE A 68 1.01 -3.05 9.99
N ALA A 69 1.00 -3.96 10.98
CA ALA A 69 -0.17 -4.75 11.34
C ALA A 69 -1.33 -3.87 11.83
N THR A 70 -1.01 -2.83 12.61
CA THR A 70 -1.98 -1.82 13.06
C THR A 70 -2.47 -0.98 11.88
N LEU A 71 -1.58 -0.51 11.01
CA LEU A 71 -1.95 0.27 9.83
C LEU A 71 -2.89 -0.49 8.89
N ALA A 72 -2.56 -1.75 8.58
CA ALA A 72 -3.34 -2.62 7.69
C ALA A 72 -4.80 -2.82 8.13
N ARG A 73 -5.11 -2.62 9.41
CA ARG A 73 -6.46 -2.77 10.00
C ARG A 73 -7.06 -1.44 10.43
N HIS A 74 -6.37 -0.33 10.17
CA HIS A 74 -6.76 0.95 10.71
C HIS A 74 -8.07 1.46 10.07
N PRO A 75 -9.06 1.97 10.84
CA PRO A 75 -10.33 2.43 10.29
C PRO A 75 -10.23 3.60 9.28
N ARG A 76 -9.12 4.36 9.28
CA ARG A 76 -8.86 5.37 8.22
C ARG A 76 -8.50 4.72 6.88
N MET A 77 -7.99 3.48 6.90
CA MET A 77 -7.61 2.71 5.71
C MET A 77 -8.78 1.87 5.17
N VAL A 78 -9.41 1.10 6.05
CA VAL A 78 -10.34 0.03 5.65
C VAL A 78 -11.76 0.56 5.45
N GLN A 79 -12.20 1.50 6.29
CA GLN A 79 -13.58 1.99 6.25
C GLN A 79 -13.97 2.64 4.92
N PRO A 80 -13.14 3.48 4.26
CA PRO A 80 -13.48 4.02 2.94
C PRO A 80 -13.70 2.94 1.89
N VAL A 81 -12.93 1.85 1.93
CA VAL A 81 -13.06 0.74 0.98
C VAL A 81 -14.36 -0.03 1.22
N MET A 82 -14.64 -0.37 2.48
CA MET A 82 -15.91 -1.01 2.86
C MET A 82 -17.11 -0.12 2.51
N ASP A 83 -16.98 1.21 2.64
CA ASP A 83 -18.03 2.18 2.31
C ASP A 83 -18.26 2.30 0.79
N LEU A 84 -17.25 2.03 -0.04
CA LEU A 84 -17.36 1.97 -1.51
C LEU A 84 -17.95 0.64 -1.99
N PHE A 85 -17.52 -0.49 -1.40
CA PHE A 85 -17.96 -1.82 -1.84
C PHE A 85 -19.26 -2.29 -1.18
N ASP A 86 -19.68 -1.64 -0.09
CA ASP A 86 -20.82 -2.03 0.74
C ASP A 86 -20.69 -3.47 1.28
N GLU A 87 -19.46 -3.85 1.67
CA GLU A 87 -19.15 -5.19 2.17
C GLU A 87 -17.92 -5.18 3.10
N GLU A 88 -17.73 -6.28 3.83
CA GLU A 88 -16.50 -6.53 4.58
C GLU A 88 -15.35 -6.90 3.63
N VAL A 89 -14.13 -6.48 3.98
CA VAL A 89 -12.95 -6.66 3.13
C VAL A 89 -11.84 -7.38 3.89
N TYR A 90 -10.93 -8.00 3.13
CA TYR A 90 -9.71 -8.61 3.65
C TYR A 90 -8.48 -8.08 2.90
N MET A 91 -7.29 -8.34 3.43
CA MET A 91 -6.03 -7.93 2.80
C MET A 91 -5.61 -8.97 1.75
N HIS A 92 -5.78 -8.64 0.47
CA HIS A 92 -5.28 -9.48 -0.63
C HIS A 92 -3.75 -9.41 -0.74
N GLN A 93 -3.17 -8.21 -0.73
CA GLN A 93 -1.72 -8.00 -0.82
C GLN A 93 -1.29 -6.78 -0.01
N PHE A 94 -0.12 -6.88 0.63
CA PHE A 94 0.52 -5.76 1.32
C PHE A 94 1.96 -5.62 0.85
N LYS A 95 2.35 -4.42 0.44
CA LYS A 95 3.71 -4.14 -0.01
C LYS A 95 4.17 -2.74 0.42
N ILE A 96 5.45 -2.65 0.79
CA ILE A 96 6.19 -1.39 0.93
C ILE A 96 7.14 -1.31 -0.26
N ASN A 97 6.95 -0.31 -1.11
CA ASN A 97 7.82 -0.09 -2.25
C ASN A 97 8.98 0.82 -1.84
N GLY A 98 10.16 0.24 -1.70
CA GLY A 98 11.39 0.96 -1.43
C GLY A 98 11.91 1.56 -2.73
N LYS A 99 11.83 2.88 -2.87
CA LYS A 99 12.49 3.60 -3.97
C LYS A 99 13.69 4.37 -3.42
N GLN A 100 14.77 3.63 -3.19
CA GLN A 100 15.99 4.22 -2.63
C GLN A 100 16.52 5.31 -3.57
N ALA A 101 16.90 6.45 -2.99
CA ALA A 101 17.47 7.56 -3.74
C ALA A 101 18.68 7.08 -4.56
N PHE A 102 18.76 7.52 -5.82
CA PHE A 102 19.81 7.18 -6.79
C PHE A 102 19.88 5.71 -7.25
N ASP A 103 19.14 4.80 -6.61
CA ASP A 103 19.23 3.36 -6.88
C ASP A 103 17.92 2.70 -7.33
N GLY A 104 16.78 3.34 -7.11
CA GLY A 104 15.46 2.79 -7.42
C GLY A 104 15.10 2.84 -8.90
N ASP A 105 14.75 1.68 -9.46
CA ASP A 105 14.34 1.55 -10.86
C ASP A 105 12.88 2.01 -11.08
N VAL A 106 12.51 2.21 -12.34
CA VAL A 106 11.16 2.64 -12.73
C VAL A 106 10.15 1.50 -12.55
N TRP A 107 8.93 1.84 -12.11
CA TRP A 107 7.76 0.97 -12.23
C TRP A 107 7.09 1.23 -13.57
N GLN A 108 7.01 0.22 -14.42
CA GLN A 108 6.36 0.33 -15.73
C GLN A 108 4.85 0.59 -15.56
N TRP A 109 4.25 1.27 -16.52
CA TRP A 109 2.79 1.41 -16.56
C TRP A 109 2.12 0.04 -16.63
N HIS A 110 1.17 -0.20 -15.74
CA HIS A 110 0.41 -1.46 -15.67
C HIS A 110 -0.94 -1.24 -14.99
N GLN A 111 -1.77 -2.28 -15.05
CA GLN A 111 -2.99 -2.43 -14.25
C GLN A 111 -2.81 -3.63 -13.33
N ASP A 112 -3.11 -3.49 -12.05
CA ASP A 112 -2.91 -4.58 -11.07
C ASP A 112 -3.83 -5.77 -11.34
N TYR A 113 -5.11 -5.53 -11.65
CA TYR A 113 -6.10 -6.61 -11.83
C TYR A 113 -5.72 -7.61 -12.92
N GLY A 114 -5.10 -7.15 -14.01
CA GLY A 114 -4.64 -8.05 -15.08
C GLY A 114 -3.65 -9.11 -14.56
N THR A 115 -2.76 -8.73 -13.64
CA THR A 115 -1.86 -9.66 -12.97
C THR A 115 -2.62 -10.55 -11.99
N TRP A 116 -3.48 -9.98 -11.14
CA TRP A 116 -4.23 -10.76 -10.14
C TRP A 116 -5.19 -11.78 -10.76
N LEU A 117 -5.79 -11.49 -11.91
CA LEU A 117 -6.63 -12.44 -12.64
C LEU A 117 -5.80 -13.62 -13.17
N ASN A 118 -4.66 -13.34 -13.80
CA ASN A 118 -3.85 -14.35 -14.48
C ASN A 118 -3.02 -15.21 -13.51
N ASP A 119 -2.46 -14.58 -12.47
CA ASP A 119 -1.48 -15.22 -11.58
C ASP A 119 -2.14 -15.72 -10.28
N ASP A 120 -3.15 -15.00 -9.78
CA ASP A 120 -3.81 -15.30 -8.49
C ASP A 120 -5.26 -15.82 -8.64
N MET A 121 -5.77 -15.92 -9.88
CA MET A 121 -7.15 -16.33 -10.20
C MET A 121 -8.23 -15.43 -9.57
N MET A 122 -7.94 -14.14 -9.39
CA MET A 122 -8.93 -13.16 -8.92
C MET A 122 -10.04 -13.00 -9.97
N GLN A 123 -11.26 -13.46 -9.65
CA GLN A 123 -12.35 -13.58 -10.64
C GLN A 123 -12.89 -12.25 -11.17
N THR A 124 -12.86 -11.19 -10.35
CA THR A 124 -13.37 -9.86 -10.68
C THR A 124 -12.46 -8.80 -10.08
N GLU A 125 -12.45 -7.60 -10.66
CA GLU A 125 -11.69 -6.42 -10.24
C GLU A 125 -12.21 -5.79 -8.92
N ARG A 126 -12.88 -6.58 -8.09
CA ARG A 126 -13.46 -6.18 -6.80
C ARG A 126 -12.40 -6.12 -5.71
N ALA A 127 -11.39 -5.29 -5.94
CA ALA A 127 -10.27 -5.03 -5.05
C ALA A 127 -9.88 -3.54 -5.12
N MET A 128 -9.28 -3.01 -4.06
CA MET A 128 -8.89 -1.61 -3.98
C MET A 128 -7.47 -1.48 -3.45
N ASN A 129 -6.66 -0.65 -4.11
CA ASN A 129 -5.40 -0.22 -3.56
C ASN A 129 -5.60 0.95 -2.60
N VAL A 130 -4.94 0.90 -1.45
CA VAL A 130 -4.81 2.04 -0.54
C VAL A 130 -3.33 2.31 -0.32
N ALA A 131 -2.84 3.42 -0.89
CA ALA A 131 -1.45 3.82 -0.79
C ALA A 131 -1.24 4.81 0.37
N ILE A 132 -0.19 4.58 1.15
CA ILE A 132 0.29 5.51 2.17
C ILE A 132 1.68 5.97 1.77
N PHE A 133 1.85 7.28 1.71
CA PHE A 133 3.16 7.89 1.49
C PHE A 133 3.93 7.87 2.82
N LEU A 134 5.03 7.11 2.85
CA LEU A 134 5.94 7.06 3.99
C LEU A 134 6.97 8.20 3.95
N ASP A 135 7.19 8.77 2.76
CA ASP A 135 8.02 9.93 2.49
C ASP A 135 7.20 11.01 1.78
N ASP A 136 7.69 12.25 1.77
CA ASP A 136 7.09 13.32 0.98
C ASP A 136 7.17 12.98 -0.53
N VAL A 137 6.03 13.09 -1.24
CA VAL A 137 5.93 12.85 -2.67
C VAL A 137 5.73 14.18 -3.39
N ASN A 138 6.66 14.51 -4.29
CA ASN A 138 6.68 15.75 -5.09
C ASN A 138 6.42 15.49 -6.57
#